data_AF-A0A8H6SG47-F1
#
_entry.id   AF-A0A8H6SG47-F1
#
_cell.length_a   1.000
_cell.length_b   1.000
_cell.length_c   1.000
_cell.angle_alpha   90.00
_cell.angle_beta   90.00
_cell.angle_gamma   90.00
#
_symmetry.space_group_name_H-M   'P 1'
#
loop_
_entity.id
_entity.type
_entity.pdbx_description
1 polymer ?
#
loop_
_entity_poly.entity_id
_entity_poly.type
_entity_poly.pdbx_seq_one_letter_code
_entity_poly.pdbx_strand_id
1 'polypeptide(L)'
;MQRQRRGQTRALGARQAGCPFGSRESMASSSTAFKSFSLENDVATLAPSDDIFKFDVEANRRINREAPWSKDPHYFKSCKISAVALIKMVIHARSGVPHEIMGLMQGKVVGNALVIMDSFALPVQGTETRVNAANEANEYMVEYIEKSEKAGRLENAIGWYHSHPGYGCWLSGIDVNTQLNNQKFQDPFVAVVVDPNRTVSAGKVDIGAFRTYPENYTPPGGSTGNDYQSIPLSKIEDFGVHAGQYYQLEIEIFKSSLDNELLGMLWNKYWVSTLSQSPLISNRAYAVSQLADLHQKLSKAQSSVTSTRAAIPVLPENAAKREKEDKKKEDNQLAKSVRDSTKIAVEAQHGLIAQTIKDVVFSSRLRHADLGATLDATMVDDS
;
A
#
# COMPACT_ATOMS: atom_id res chain seq x y z
N MET A 1 -74.02 -39.90 8.97
CA MET A 1 -74.76 -40.74 8.01
C MET A 1 -74.17 -40.51 6.64
N GLN A 2 -73.35 -41.45 6.10
CA GLN A 2 -73.75 -42.46 5.08
C GLN A 2 -74.21 -41.79 3.77
N ARG A 3 -73.66 -42.01 2.55
CA ARG A 3 -73.11 -43.17 1.82
C ARG A 3 -72.37 -42.63 0.55
N GLN A 4 -71.14 -43.03 0.22
CA GLN A 4 -70.73 -44.10 -0.72
C GLN A 4 -71.58 -44.36 -1.99
N ARG A 5 -70.97 -44.20 -3.18
CA ARG A 5 -70.94 -45.12 -4.37
C ARG A 5 -69.70 -44.76 -5.21
N ARG A 6 -68.59 -45.53 -5.23
CA ARG A 6 -68.26 -46.74 -6.01
C ARG A 6 -68.58 -46.68 -7.51
N GLY A 7 -67.51 -46.62 -8.32
CA GLY A 7 -67.44 -47.07 -9.71
C GLY A 7 -66.02 -47.58 -9.99
N GLN A 8 -65.87 -48.91 -10.09
CA GLN A 8 -64.66 -49.64 -10.51
C GLN A 8 -64.87 -50.12 -11.94
N THR A 9 -63.86 -50.00 -12.80
CA THR A 9 -63.46 -50.88 -13.93
C THR A 9 -62.36 -50.15 -14.71
N ARG A 10 -61.27 -50.71 -15.23
CA ARG A 10 -60.71 -52.06 -15.26
C ARG A 10 -59.24 -51.88 -15.71
N ALA A 11 -58.32 -52.65 -15.15
CA ALA A 11 -56.92 -52.67 -15.55
C ALA A 11 -56.71 -53.38 -16.90
N LEU A 12 -55.81 -52.86 -17.72
CA LEU A 12 -55.07 -53.62 -18.74
C LEU A 12 -53.59 -53.31 -18.55
N GLY A 13 -52.85 -54.33 -18.10
CA GLY A 13 -51.40 -54.29 -18.05
C GLY A 13 -50.82 -54.65 -19.42
N ALA A 14 -49.73 -53.98 -19.78
CA ALA A 14 -48.74 -54.49 -20.71
C ALA A 14 -47.35 -54.24 -20.12
N ARG A 15 -46.55 -55.30 -20.10
CA ARG A 15 -45.22 -55.40 -19.50
C ARG A 15 -44.16 -54.68 -20.34
N GLN A 16 -43.23 -54.04 -19.61
CA GLN A 16 -41.77 -53.93 -19.80
C GLN A 16 -41.18 -54.00 -21.22
N ALA A 17 -40.48 -52.91 -21.58
CA ALA A 17 -39.17 -52.99 -22.24
C ALA A 17 -38.28 -51.90 -21.60
N GLY A 18 -37.12 -52.31 -21.07
CA GLY A 18 -36.18 -51.42 -20.41
C GLY A 18 -35.34 -50.60 -21.39
N CYS A 19 -34.94 -49.41 -20.94
CA CYS A 19 -33.77 -48.67 -21.43
C CYS A 19 -33.17 -47.87 -20.26
N PRO A 20 -31.86 -47.98 -19.97
CA PRO A 20 -31.21 -47.27 -18.89
C PRO A 20 -30.56 -45.99 -19.43
N PHE A 21 -31.28 -44.87 -19.49
CA PHE A 21 -30.67 -43.59 -19.83
C PHE A 21 -31.50 -42.45 -19.26
N GLY A 22 -31.05 -41.83 -18.16
CA GLY A 22 -31.85 -40.79 -17.51
C GLY A 22 -31.17 -39.98 -16.41
N SER A 23 -29.84 -40.06 -16.24
CA SER A 23 -29.12 -39.26 -15.24
C SER A 23 -28.12 -38.26 -15.84
N ARG A 24 -27.78 -38.36 -17.14
CA ARG A 24 -26.89 -37.41 -17.82
C ARG A 24 -27.63 -36.28 -18.55
N GLU A 25 -28.83 -36.54 -19.08
CA GLU A 25 -29.60 -35.52 -19.81
C GLU A 25 -30.24 -34.48 -18.89
N SER A 26 -30.63 -34.85 -17.66
CA SER A 26 -31.24 -33.90 -16.72
C SER A 26 -30.22 -32.88 -16.16
N MET A 27 -28.95 -33.26 -16.00
CA MET A 27 -27.86 -32.33 -15.63
C MET A 27 -27.48 -31.40 -16.79
N ALA A 28 -27.52 -31.90 -18.04
CA ALA A 28 -27.28 -31.07 -19.22
C ALA A 28 -28.39 -30.02 -19.40
N SER A 29 -29.65 -30.40 -19.15
CA SER A 29 -30.79 -29.49 -19.17
C SER A 29 -30.73 -28.42 -18.07
N SER A 30 -30.34 -28.78 -16.84
CA SER A 30 -30.21 -27.79 -15.76
C SER A 30 -29.05 -26.82 -15.96
N SER A 31 -27.93 -27.28 -16.53
CA SER A 31 -26.79 -26.43 -16.87
C SER A 31 -27.12 -25.44 -17.98
N THR A 32 -27.86 -25.89 -19.01
CA THR A 32 -28.33 -25.02 -20.09
C THR A 32 -29.37 -24.03 -19.59
N ALA A 33 -30.32 -24.45 -18.75
CA ALA A 33 -31.31 -23.56 -18.15
C ALA A 33 -30.67 -22.50 -17.23
N PHE A 34 -29.64 -22.87 -16.46
CA PHE A 34 -28.87 -21.93 -15.65
C PHE A 34 -28.10 -20.93 -16.52
N LYS A 35 -27.47 -21.38 -17.60
CA LYS A 35 -26.77 -20.50 -18.55
C LYS A 35 -27.73 -19.55 -19.27
N SER A 36 -28.89 -20.02 -19.72
CA SER A 36 -29.93 -19.19 -20.33
C SER A 36 -30.46 -18.15 -19.34
N PHE A 37 -30.72 -18.54 -18.09
CA PHE A 37 -31.10 -17.62 -17.02
C PHE A 37 -30.01 -16.57 -16.77
N SER A 38 -28.74 -16.99 -16.69
CA SER A 38 -27.62 -16.07 -16.49
C SER A 38 -27.46 -15.09 -17.65
N LEU A 39 -27.73 -15.52 -18.88
CA LEU A 39 -27.62 -14.69 -20.10
C LEU A 39 -28.79 -13.71 -20.23
N GLU A 40 -30.01 -14.12 -19.88
CA GLU A 40 -31.22 -13.29 -19.94
C GLU A 40 -31.32 -12.27 -18.81
N ASN A 41 -30.59 -12.47 -17.70
CA ASN A 41 -30.61 -11.60 -16.53
C ASN A 41 -29.30 -10.85 -16.29
N ASP A 42 -28.42 -10.77 -17.31
CA ASP A 42 -27.10 -10.12 -17.21
C ASP A 42 -26.31 -10.53 -15.95
N VAL A 43 -26.40 -11.82 -15.58
CA VAL A 43 -25.69 -12.35 -14.41
C VAL A 43 -24.21 -12.45 -14.77
N ALA A 44 -23.50 -11.36 -14.55
CA ALA A 44 -22.07 -11.29 -14.76
C ALA A 44 -21.37 -12.21 -13.76
N THR A 45 -20.80 -13.31 -14.25
CA THR A 45 -19.76 -14.03 -13.52
C THR A 45 -18.53 -13.13 -13.50
N LEU A 46 -18.18 -12.62 -12.32
CA LEU A 46 -16.93 -11.87 -12.10
C LEU A 46 -15.75 -12.65 -12.68
N ALA A 47 -14.82 -11.94 -13.33
CA ALA A 47 -13.57 -12.55 -13.79
C ALA A 47 -12.83 -13.21 -12.60
N PRO A 48 -12.02 -14.27 -12.79
CA PRO A 48 -11.25 -14.88 -11.70
C PRO A 48 -10.35 -13.89 -10.93
N SER A 49 -9.96 -12.78 -11.58
CA SER A 49 -9.24 -11.66 -10.94
C SER A 49 -10.09 -10.90 -9.92
N ASP A 50 -11.41 -10.89 -10.10
CA ASP A 50 -12.35 -10.06 -9.36
C ASP A 50 -13.02 -10.84 -8.20
N ASP A 51 -12.73 -12.14 -8.06
CA ASP A 51 -13.21 -12.96 -6.94
C ASP A 51 -12.77 -12.41 -5.58
N ILE A 52 -11.62 -11.72 -5.53
CA ILE A 52 -11.14 -11.03 -4.33
C ILE A 52 -12.13 -9.96 -3.83
N PHE A 53 -13.04 -9.45 -4.66
CA PHE A 53 -14.04 -8.47 -4.27
C PHE A 53 -15.31 -9.10 -3.66
N LYS A 54 -15.53 -10.42 -3.79
CA LYS A 54 -16.69 -11.08 -3.19
C LYS A 54 -16.58 -11.18 -1.68
N PHE A 55 -17.60 -10.74 -0.95
CA PHE A 55 -17.64 -10.86 0.50
C PHE A 55 -18.48 -12.06 0.94
N ASP A 56 -17.83 -13.09 1.49
CA ASP A 56 -18.50 -14.23 2.12
C ASP A 56 -18.62 -13.99 3.63
N VAL A 57 -19.83 -13.68 4.07
CA VAL A 57 -20.16 -13.39 5.48
C VAL A 57 -19.88 -14.60 6.38
N GLU A 58 -20.18 -15.81 5.93
CA GLU A 58 -20.01 -17.03 6.74
C GLU A 58 -18.53 -17.39 6.86
N ALA A 59 -17.76 -17.29 5.78
CA ALA A 59 -16.32 -17.49 5.82
C ALA A 59 -15.64 -16.45 6.71
N ASN A 60 -16.04 -15.17 6.62
CA ASN A 60 -15.50 -14.11 7.47
C ASN A 60 -15.83 -14.32 8.96
N ARG A 61 -17.06 -14.75 9.28
CA ARG A 61 -17.42 -15.10 10.67
C ARG A 61 -16.61 -16.30 11.18
N ARG A 62 -16.42 -17.33 10.34
CA ARG A 62 -15.66 -18.52 10.69
C ARG A 62 -14.19 -18.19 11.00
N ILE A 63 -13.52 -17.46 10.13
CA ILE A 63 -12.10 -17.13 10.31
C ILE A 63 -11.86 -16.23 11.53
N ASN A 64 -12.76 -15.28 11.79
CA ASN A 64 -12.68 -14.43 12.98
C ASN A 64 -12.94 -15.20 14.28
N ARG A 65 -13.82 -16.22 14.24
CA ARG A 65 -14.06 -17.10 15.39
C ARG A 65 -12.87 -18.03 15.67
N GLU A 66 -12.25 -18.56 14.62
CA GLU A 66 -11.11 -19.46 14.73
C GLU A 66 -9.81 -18.73 15.11
N ALA A 67 -9.70 -17.45 14.70
CA ALA A 67 -8.59 -16.54 14.99
C ALA A 67 -7.21 -17.23 14.90
N PRO A 68 -6.85 -17.85 13.76
CA PRO A 68 -5.62 -18.64 13.65
C PRO A 68 -4.34 -17.82 13.91
N TRP A 69 -4.38 -16.51 13.67
CA TRP A 69 -3.29 -15.56 13.99
C TRP A 69 -2.98 -15.43 15.48
N SER A 70 -3.89 -15.85 16.37
CA SER A 70 -3.61 -15.88 17.82
C SER A 70 -2.54 -16.91 18.20
N LYS A 71 -2.30 -17.92 17.36
CA LYS A 71 -1.35 -19.02 17.60
C LYS A 71 0.04 -18.75 17.03
N ASP A 72 0.12 -17.92 15.98
CA ASP A 72 1.35 -17.62 15.27
C ASP A 72 1.47 -16.10 15.07
N PRO A 73 2.41 -15.42 15.76
CA PRO A 73 2.66 -13.99 15.58
C PRO A 73 2.99 -13.58 14.14
N HIS A 74 3.49 -14.51 13.32
CA HIS A 74 3.84 -14.34 11.91
C HIS A 74 2.81 -14.97 10.95
N TYR A 75 1.60 -15.23 11.42
CA TYR A 75 0.52 -15.79 10.60
C TYR A 75 0.28 -14.99 9.33
N PHE A 76 0.23 -13.65 9.44
CA PHE A 76 0.04 -12.76 8.31
C PHE A 76 1.37 -12.47 7.62
N LYS A 77 1.44 -12.71 6.31
CA LYS A 77 2.65 -12.51 5.51
C LYS A 77 2.53 -11.36 4.52
N SER A 78 1.31 -11.13 4.03
CA SER A 78 1.04 -10.15 3.00
C SER A 78 -0.15 -9.25 3.34
N CYS A 79 -0.12 -8.03 2.83
CA CYS A 79 -1.18 -7.04 2.90
C CYS A 79 -1.60 -6.67 1.47
N LYS A 80 -2.81 -7.05 1.06
CA LYS A 80 -3.34 -6.77 -0.27
C LYS A 80 -4.17 -5.49 -0.21
N ILE A 81 -3.83 -4.48 -1.00
CA ILE A 81 -4.49 -3.18 -0.98
C ILE A 81 -5.16 -2.94 -2.32
N SER A 82 -6.45 -2.63 -2.31
CA SER A 82 -7.15 -2.25 -3.53
C SER A 82 -6.59 -0.94 -4.10
N ALA A 83 -6.56 -0.80 -5.42
CA ALA A 83 -6.12 0.43 -6.07
C ALA A 83 -6.92 1.66 -5.60
N VAL A 84 -8.22 1.48 -5.33
CA VAL A 84 -9.11 2.53 -4.81
C VAL A 84 -8.68 2.97 -3.40
N ALA A 85 -8.44 2.03 -2.48
CA ALA A 85 -7.98 2.34 -1.14
C ALA A 85 -6.61 3.04 -1.19
N LEU A 86 -5.67 2.53 -1.99
CA LEU A 86 -4.36 3.13 -2.17
C LEU A 86 -4.45 4.58 -2.62
N ILE A 87 -5.23 4.87 -3.66
CA ILE A 87 -5.41 6.23 -4.20
C ILE A 87 -6.01 7.15 -3.13
N LYS A 88 -7.05 6.69 -2.40
CA LYS A 88 -7.67 7.48 -1.32
C LYS A 88 -6.67 7.81 -0.21
N MET A 89 -5.90 6.83 0.25
CA MET A 89 -4.88 7.03 1.29
C MET A 89 -3.80 8.01 0.82
N VAL A 90 -3.29 7.87 -0.40
CA VAL A 90 -2.25 8.76 -0.95
C VAL A 90 -2.76 10.20 -1.13
N ILE A 91 -3.98 10.38 -1.66
CA ILE A 91 -4.59 11.71 -1.79
C ILE A 91 -4.77 12.36 -0.42
N HIS A 92 -5.30 11.62 0.55
CA HIS A 92 -5.49 12.13 1.90
C HIS A 92 -4.15 12.48 2.56
N ALA A 93 -3.16 11.59 2.51
CA ALA A 93 -1.82 11.83 3.02
C ALA A 93 -1.19 13.09 2.41
N ARG A 94 -1.34 13.30 1.09
CA ARG A 94 -0.83 14.50 0.42
C ARG A 94 -1.56 15.77 0.84
N SER A 95 -2.87 15.72 1.08
CA SER A 95 -3.64 16.87 1.57
C SER A 95 -3.30 17.27 3.01
N GLY A 96 -2.78 16.34 3.81
CA GLY A 96 -2.38 16.58 5.20
C GLY A 96 -1.07 17.35 5.37
N VAL A 97 -0.17 17.31 4.37
CA VAL A 97 1.17 17.89 4.45
C VAL A 97 1.11 19.37 4.86
N PRO A 98 1.87 19.81 5.88
CA PRO A 98 2.98 19.10 6.53
C PRO A 98 2.61 18.22 7.73
N HIS A 99 1.33 18.14 8.09
CA HIS A 99 0.85 17.38 9.25
C HIS A 99 0.61 15.90 8.93
N GLU A 100 0.73 15.07 9.96
CA GLU A 100 0.28 13.69 9.89
C GLU A 100 -1.26 13.66 9.81
N ILE A 101 -1.79 12.71 9.05
CA ILE A 101 -3.22 12.39 9.05
C ILE A 101 -3.41 10.94 9.46
N MET A 102 -4.64 10.56 9.78
CA MET A 102 -4.98 9.16 9.94
C MET A 102 -6.36 8.84 9.39
N GLY A 103 -6.58 7.56 9.12
CA GLY A 103 -7.85 7.03 8.68
C GLY A 103 -7.99 5.55 8.99
N LEU A 104 -9.17 5.01 8.68
CA LEU A 104 -9.44 3.59 8.81
C LEU A 104 -9.49 2.90 7.45
N MET A 105 -9.25 1.60 7.48
CA MET A 105 -9.33 0.71 6.33
C MET A 105 -10.38 -0.37 6.59
N GLN A 106 -11.24 -0.59 5.60
CA GLN A 106 -12.22 -1.67 5.60
C GLN A 106 -11.74 -2.82 4.75
N GLY A 107 -11.96 -4.05 5.23
CA GLY A 107 -11.51 -5.21 4.51
C GLY A 107 -11.85 -6.54 5.17
N LYS A 108 -11.06 -7.56 4.83
CA LYS A 108 -11.28 -8.94 5.25
C LYS A 108 -9.97 -9.72 5.30
N VAL A 109 -10.03 -10.91 5.91
CA VAL A 109 -8.93 -11.87 5.87
C VAL A 109 -9.14 -12.88 4.76
N VAL A 110 -8.10 -13.12 3.97
CA VAL A 110 -8.08 -14.21 2.97
C VAL A 110 -6.80 -15.02 3.16
N GLY A 111 -6.93 -16.23 3.71
CA GLY A 111 -5.77 -17.07 4.04
C GLY A 111 -4.85 -16.39 5.06
N ASN A 112 -3.59 -16.20 4.68
CA ASN A 112 -2.54 -15.52 5.45
C ASN A 112 -2.36 -14.04 5.03
N ALA A 113 -3.35 -13.47 4.35
CA ALA A 113 -3.32 -12.10 3.86
C ALA A 113 -4.42 -11.24 4.48
N LEU A 114 -4.05 -10.00 4.81
CA LEU A 114 -5.00 -8.94 5.15
C LEU A 114 -5.37 -8.20 3.88
N VAL A 115 -6.64 -8.21 3.49
CA VAL A 115 -7.12 -7.61 2.24
C VAL A 115 -7.89 -6.34 2.56
N ILE A 116 -7.33 -5.19 2.18
CA ILE A 116 -7.92 -3.87 2.30
C ILE A 116 -8.72 -3.58 1.03
N MET A 117 -10.04 -3.46 1.19
CA MET A 117 -10.99 -3.21 0.11
C MET A 117 -11.22 -1.72 -0.09
N ASP A 118 -11.34 -0.94 0.98
CA ASP A 118 -11.52 0.51 0.94
C ASP A 118 -10.87 1.20 2.15
N SER A 119 -10.75 2.52 2.09
CA SER A 119 -10.26 3.36 3.18
C SER A 119 -11.06 4.65 3.28
N PHE A 120 -11.14 5.22 4.48
CA PHE A 120 -11.75 6.53 4.71
C PHE A 120 -10.95 7.37 5.72
N ALA A 121 -10.98 8.69 5.52
CA ALA A 121 -10.30 9.64 6.38
C ALA A 121 -11.05 9.78 7.72
N LEU A 122 -10.32 9.87 8.82
CA LEU A 122 -10.87 10.34 10.08
C LEU A 122 -10.70 11.85 10.17
N PRO A 123 -11.63 12.59 10.79
CA PRO A 123 -11.57 14.05 10.93
C PRO A 123 -10.57 14.46 12.01
N VAL A 124 -9.33 13.99 11.90
CA VAL A 124 -8.28 14.19 12.88
C VAL A 124 -6.97 14.55 12.19
N GLN A 125 -6.33 15.58 12.72
CA GLN A 125 -4.96 15.90 12.37
C GLN A 125 -4.06 15.26 13.43
N GLY A 126 -3.18 14.38 12.98
CA GLY A 126 -2.18 13.77 13.83
C GLY A 126 -1.12 14.81 14.22
N THR A 127 -0.73 14.78 15.50
CA THR A 127 0.55 15.34 15.91
C THR A 127 1.34 14.20 16.52
N GLU A 128 2.64 14.14 16.26
CA GLU A 128 3.58 13.13 16.77
C GLU A 128 3.57 13.00 18.32
N THR A 129 2.85 13.87 19.04
CA THR A 129 2.79 13.91 20.50
C THR A 129 1.42 13.56 21.08
N ARG A 130 0.36 13.42 20.25
CA ARG A 130 -0.99 13.15 20.73
C ARG A 130 -1.77 12.25 19.77
N VAL A 131 -2.08 11.05 20.25
CA VAL A 131 -3.13 10.19 19.69
C VAL A 131 -4.31 10.23 20.64
N ASN A 132 -5.17 11.24 20.50
CA ASN A 132 -6.47 11.22 21.17
C ASN A 132 -7.53 11.80 20.24
N ALA A 133 -7.86 11.00 19.23
CA ALA A 133 -9.02 11.15 18.35
C ALA A 133 -10.36 10.87 19.07
N ALA A 134 -10.39 10.88 20.40
CA ALA A 134 -11.09 9.85 21.15
C ALA A 134 -12.63 9.96 21.20
N ASN A 135 -13.25 11.11 20.95
CA ASN A 135 -14.72 11.19 20.97
C ASN A 135 -15.28 11.40 19.57
N GLU A 136 -14.87 12.48 18.90
CA GLU A 136 -15.38 12.85 17.58
C GLU A 136 -15.02 11.81 16.50
N ALA A 137 -13.81 11.24 16.54
CA ALA A 137 -13.46 10.19 15.59
C ALA A 137 -14.16 8.87 15.93
N ASN A 138 -14.35 8.53 17.21
CA ASN A 138 -15.09 7.33 17.61
C ASN A 138 -16.55 7.39 17.12
N GLU A 139 -17.23 8.52 17.30
CA GLU A 139 -18.58 8.76 16.78
C GLU A 139 -18.61 8.63 15.25
N TYR A 140 -17.68 9.30 14.57
CA TYR A 140 -17.57 9.23 13.11
C TYR A 140 -17.32 7.80 12.61
N MET A 141 -16.47 7.02 13.30
CA MET A 141 -16.17 5.64 12.92
C MET A 141 -17.40 4.75 13.00
N VAL A 142 -18.16 4.84 14.09
CA VAL A 142 -19.41 4.08 14.25
C VAL A 142 -20.42 4.48 13.18
N GLU A 143 -20.65 5.79 13.01
CA GLU A 143 -21.60 6.28 12.01
C GLU A 143 -21.20 5.89 10.59
N TYR A 144 -19.90 5.95 10.26
CA TYR A 144 -19.40 5.58 8.95
C TYR A 144 -19.60 4.09 8.67
N ILE A 145 -19.25 3.22 9.62
CA ILE A 145 -19.40 1.76 9.46
C ILE A 145 -20.89 1.39 9.31
N GLU A 146 -21.77 1.95 10.14
CA GLU A 146 -23.23 1.73 10.03
C GLU A 146 -23.79 2.18 8.68
N LYS A 147 -23.34 3.32 8.15
CA LYS A 147 -23.74 3.81 6.83
C LYS A 147 -23.13 2.96 5.70
N SER A 148 -21.91 2.46 5.88
CA SER A 148 -21.24 1.57 4.93
C SER A 148 -22.02 0.26 4.78
N GLU A 149 -22.46 -0.33 5.90
CA GLU A 149 -23.30 -1.53 5.89
C GLU A 149 -24.63 -1.30 5.16
N LYS A 150 -25.30 -0.17 5.44
CA LYS A 150 -26.54 0.23 4.73
C LYS A 150 -26.34 0.47 3.23
N ALA A 151 -25.13 0.81 2.81
CA ALA A 151 -24.74 0.96 1.41
C ALA A 151 -24.27 -0.35 0.75
N GLY A 152 -24.38 -1.49 1.46
CA GLY A 152 -24.00 -2.81 0.95
C GLY A 152 -22.50 -3.13 1.07
N ARG A 153 -21.74 -2.34 1.83
CA ARG A 153 -20.32 -2.62 2.15
C ARG A 153 -20.24 -3.32 3.49
N LEU A 154 -20.10 -4.63 3.43
CA LEU A 154 -20.20 -5.52 4.60
C LEU A 154 -18.85 -5.74 5.30
N GLU A 155 -17.75 -5.26 4.71
CA GLU A 155 -16.43 -5.33 5.30
C GLU A 155 -16.30 -4.46 6.56
N ASN A 156 -15.85 -5.07 7.64
CA ASN A 156 -15.51 -4.37 8.88
C ASN A 156 -14.14 -3.68 8.77
N ALA A 157 -13.79 -2.89 9.79
CA ALA A 157 -12.45 -2.35 9.93
C ALA A 157 -11.42 -3.51 10.02
N ILE A 158 -10.36 -3.42 9.21
CA ILE A 158 -9.26 -4.39 9.15
C ILE A 158 -7.91 -3.77 9.52
N GLY A 159 -7.88 -2.45 9.71
CA GLY A 159 -6.67 -1.71 10.00
C GLY A 159 -6.89 -0.21 10.01
N TRP A 160 -5.81 0.49 10.32
CA TRP A 160 -5.71 1.94 10.26
C TRP A 160 -4.53 2.34 9.39
N TYR A 161 -4.59 3.53 8.81
CA TYR A 161 -3.47 4.12 8.12
C TYR A 161 -3.16 5.51 8.67
N HIS A 162 -1.90 5.92 8.55
CA HIS A 162 -1.48 7.30 8.82
C HIS A 162 -0.36 7.71 7.87
N SER A 163 -0.02 9.00 7.88
CA SER A 163 1.06 9.53 7.04
C SER A 163 2.28 9.92 7.85
N HIS A 164 3.47 9.69 7.28
CA HIS A 164 4.76 10.17 7.78
C HIS A 164 5.41 11.08 6.73
N PRO A 165 5.15 12.40 6.73
CA PRO A 165 5.60 13.28 5.66
C PRO A 165 7.13 13.55 5.67
N GLY A 166 7.89 12.73 4.93
CA GLY A 166 9.31 12.97 4.64
C GLY A 166 10.31 12.18 5.51
N TYR A 167 9.86 11.34 6.42
CA TYR A 167 10.73 10.53 7.30
C TYR A 167 10.58 9.03 7.12
N GLY A 168 9.86 8.60 6.09
CA GLY A 168 9.78 7.19 5.70
C GLY A 168 8.60 6.46 6.33
N CYS A 169 8.52 5.15 6.10
CA CYS A 169 7.40 4.33 6.51
C CYS A 169 7.89 3.35 7.58
N TRP A 170 7.61 3.66 8.84
CA TRP A 170 7.98 2.87 10.01
C TRP A 170 7.00 3.17 11.15
N LEU A 171 7.07 2.45 12.27
CA LEU A 171 6.22 2.73 13.43
C LEU A 171 7.03 3.39 14.55
N SER A 172 6.60 4.57 15.00
CA SER A 172 7.11 5.21 16.22
C SER A 172 6.68 4.46 17.48
N GLY A 173 7.23 4.79 18.65
CA GLY A 173 6.77 4.20 19.91
C GLY A 173 5.27 4.40 20.17
N ILE A 174 4.70 5.53 19.73
CA ILE A 174 3.27 5.83 19.84
C ILE A 174 2.46 4.97 18.86
N ASP A 175 2.95 4.79 17.63
CA ASP A 175 2.30 3.95 16.62
C ASP A 175 2.31 2.48 17.05
N VAL A 176 3.42 2.01 17.62
CA VAL A 176 3.53 0.65 18.18
C VAL A 176 2.51 0.45 19.29
N ASN A 177 2.40 1.37 20.25
CA ASN A 177 1.43 1.26 21.33
C ASN A 177 -0.03 1.31 20.81
N THR A 178 -0.30 2.17 19.83
CA THR A 178 -1.62 2.26 19.19
C THR A 178 -1.97 0.96 18.47
N GLN A 179 -1.02 0.40 17.71
CA GLN A 179 -1.20 -0.85 16.98
C GLN A 179 -1.31 -2.06 17.94
N LEU A 180 -0.56 -2.09 19.05
CA LEU A 180 -0.71 -3.10 20.10
C LEU A 180 -2.13 -3.09 20.69
N ASN A 181 -2.65 -1.90 21.03
CA ASN A 181 -4.02 -1.77 21.53
C ASN A 181 -5.05 -2.22 20.50
N ASN A 182 -4.88 -1.83 19.23
CA ASN A 182 -5.79 -2.26 18.17
C ASN A 182 -5.73 -3.78 17.95
N GLN A 183 -4.55 -4.39 17.92
CA GLN A 183 -4.41 -5.85 17.84
C GLN A 183 -4.94 -6.57 19.10
N LYS A 184 -5.00 -5.91 20.26
CA LYS A 184 -5.54 -6.50 21.48
C LYS A 184 -7.06 -6.54 21.50
N PHE A 185 -7.72 -5.50 20.98
CA PHE A 185 -9.18 -5.34 21.09
C PHE A 185 -9.93 -5.51 19.77
N GLN A 186 -9.25 -5.43 18.62
CA GLN A 186 -9.85 -5.44 17.27
C GLN A 186 -9.06 -6.33 16.30
N ASP A 187 -8.33 -7.35 16.77
CA ASP A 187 -7.65 -8.28 15.84
C ASP A 187 -8.68 -9.04 14.99
N PRO A 188 -8.47 -9.19 13.67
CA PRO A 188 -7.26 -8.90 12.91
C PRO A 188 -7.09 -7.42 12.52
N PHE A 189 -5.96 -6.78 12.87
CA PHE A 189 -5.68 -5.37 12.56
C PHE A 189 -4.29 -5.08 11.96
N VAL A 190 -4.17 -4.19 10.97
CA VAL A 190 -2.88 -3.76 10.38
C VAL A 190 -2.68 -2.25 10.45
N ALA A 191 -1.43 -1.81 10.66
CA ALA A 191 -1.03 -0.41 10.54
C ALA A 191 -0.40 -0.17 9.15
N VAL A 192 -0.93 0.77 8.38
CA VAL A 192 -0.35 1.20 7.10
C VAL A 192 0.22 2.61 7.24
N VAL A 193 1.45 2.82 6.76
CA VAL A 193 2.13 4.13 6.78
C VAL A 193 2.38 4.57 5.35
N VAL A 194 2.06 5.82 5.03
CA VAL A 194 2.30 6.41 3.71
C VAL A 194 3.17 7.66 3.84
N ASP A 195 4.26 7.75 3.08
CA ASP A 195 5.06 8.99 2.99
C ASP A 195 4.70 9.75 1.69
N PRO A 196 3.85 10.80 1.77
CA PRO A 196 3.43 11.56 0.61
C PRO A 196 4.56 12.41 0.00
N ASN A 197 5.58 12.77 0.77
CA ASN A 197 6.70 13.59 0.27
C ASN A 197 7.68 12.70 -0.52
N ARG A 198 8.03 11.53 0.01
CA ARG A 198 8.87 10.55 -0.72
C ARG A 198 8.17 10.01 -1.95
N THR A 199 6.85 9.80 -1.88
CA THR A 199 6.06 9.37 -3.03
C THR A 199 6.22 10.32 -4.23
N VAL A 200 6.15 11.63 -3.99
CA VAL A 200 6.32 12.66 -5.04
C VAL A 200 7.76 12.72 -5.54
N SER A 201 8.74 12.64 -4.65
CA SER A 201 10.16 12.68 -5.04
C SER A 201 10.62 11.45 -5.83
N ALA A 202 10.21 10.26 -5.42
CA ALA A 202 10.65 9.00 -6.02
C ALA A 202 9.82 8.58 -7.24
N GLY A 203 8.63 9.16 -7.44
CA GLY A 203 7.70 8.73 -8.50
C GLY A 203 7.10 7.33 -8.27
N LYS A 204 7.27 6.77 -7.07
CA LYS A 204 6.74 5.49 -6.61
C LYS A 204 6.11 5.72 -5.25
N VAL A 205 4.92 5.15 -5.01
CA VAL A 205 4.25 5.25 -3.70
C VAL A 205 5.16 4.64 -2.62
N ASP A 206 5.54 5.46 -1.65
CA ASP A 206 6.26 5.03 -0.45
C ASP A 206 5.21 4.66 0.60
N ILE A 207 5.05 3.36 0.82
CA ILE A 207 4.01 2.76 1.66
C ILE A 207 4.57 1.53 2.36
N GLY A 208 4.26 1.38 3.65
CA GLY A 208 4.59 0.21 4.46
C GLY A 208 3.36 -0.30 5.20
N ALA A 209 3.29 -1.62 5.40
CA ALA A 209 2.23 -2.28 6.16
C ALA A 209 2.89 -3.08 7.28
N PHE A 210 2.43 -2.89 8.50
CA PHE A 210 3.12 -3.36 9.70
C PHE A 210 2.15 -4.00 10.69
N ARG A 211 2.67 -5.01 11.40
CA ARG A 211 2.04 -5.59 12.59
C ARG A 211 3.03 -5.67 13.72
N THR A 212 2.56 -5.43 14.94
CA THR A 212 3.38 -5.48 16.13
C THR A 212 3.45 -6.89 16.70
N TYR A 213 4.59 -7.23 17.29
CA TYR A 213 4.73 -8.46 18.05
C TYR A 213 3.99 -8.37 19.38
N PRO A 214 3.41 -9.47 19.88
CA PRO A 214 2.89 -9.52 21.25
C PRO A 214 3.99 -9.21 22.28
N GLU A 215 3.63 -8.59 23.42
CA GLU A 215 4.58 -8.16 24.47
C GLU A 215 5.48 -9.30 24.98
N ASN A 216 5.00 -10.54 24.95
CA ASN A 216 5.72 -11.73 25.43
C ASN A 216 6.54 -12.43 24.35
N TYR A 217 6.61 -11.88 23.14
CA TYR A 217 7.29 -12.50 22.01
C TYR A 217 8.56 -11.73 21.65
N THR A 218 9.69 -12.45 21.60
CA THR A 218 10.94 -11.92 21.05
C THR A 218 11.20 -12.62 19.71
N PRO A 219 11.34 -11.86 18.61
CA PRO A 219 11.54 -12.46 17.30
C PRO A 219 12.88 -13.21 17.21
N PRO A 220 12.90 -14.45 16.69
CA PRO A 220 14.13 -15.21 16.51
C PRO A 220 15.00 -14.54 15.43
N GLY A 221 16.18 -14.05 15.82
CA GLY A 221 17.18 -13.49 14.90
C GLY A 221 17.38 -11.97 14.94
N GLY A 222 16.64 -11.24 15.77
CA GLY A 222 16.66 -9.78 15.76
C GLY A 222 15.93 -9.24 14.52
N SER A 223 15.04 -8.28 14.73
CA SER A 223 14.19 -7.72 13.68
C SER A 223 15.04 -6.87 12.73
N THR A 224 15.68 -7.50 11.75
CA THR A 224 16.38 -6.80 10.67
C THR A 224 15.69 -7.09 9.35
N GLY A 225 14.50 -6.50 9.17
CA GLY A 225 14.02 -6.13 7.83
C GLY A 225 14.97 -5.05 7.32
N ASN A 226 16.01 -5.46 6.60
CA ASN A 226 17.20 -4.66 6.32
C ASN A 226 17.05 -3.71 5.12
N ASP A 227 15.88 -3.08 4.95
CA ASP A 227 15.72 -2.04 3.96
C ASP A 227 16.14 -0.71 4.57
N TYR A 228 17.40 -0.32 4.30
CA TYR A 228 17.93 0.97 4.73
C TYR A 228 17.02 2.10 4.21
N GLN A 229 16.37 2.79 5.14
CA GLN A 229 15.63 4.00 4.85
C GLN A 229 16.37 5.20 5.45
N SER A 230 16.57 6.27 4.66
CA SER A 230 17.08 7.53 5.19
C SER A 230 16.06 8.06 6.21
N ILE A 231 16.43 8.15 7.48
CA ILE A 231 15.58 8.66 8.56
C ILE A 231 16.23 9.94 9.09
N PRO A 232 15.47 11.04 9.28
CA PRO A 232 16.02 12.26 9.86
C PRO A 232 16.62 12.03 11.26
N LEU A 233 17.63 12.82 11.60
CA LEU A 233 18.31 12.71 12.90
C LEU A 233 17.38 12.90 14.10
N SER A 234 16.33 13.70 13.96
CA SER A 234 15.34 13.90 15.03
C SER A 234 14.49 12.66 15.33
N LYS A 235 14.51 11.65 14.45
CA LYS A 235 13.66 10.45 14.51
C LYS A 235 14.42 9.14 14.63
N ILE A 236 15.73 9.16 14.40
CA ILE A 236 16.55 7.95 14.34
C ILE A 236 16.63 7.18 15.66
N GLU A 237 16.55 7.88 16.80
CA GLU A 237 16.56 7.25 18.13
C GLU A 237 15.27 6.47 18.39
N ASP A 238 14.11 7.11 18.13
CA ASP A 238 12.79 6.49 18.26
C ASP A 238 12.66 5.28 17.33
N PHE A 239 13.06 5.42 16.06
CA PHE A 239 13.13 4.29 15.13
C PHE A 239 14.00 3.14 15.67
N GLY A 240 15.21 3.44 16.14
CA GLY A 240 16.17 2.43 16.59
C GLY A 240 15.69 1.62 17.80
N VAL A 241 14.92 2.23 18.71
CA VAL A 241 14.38 1.56 19.90
C VAL A 241 13.20 0.64 19.54
N HIS A 242 12.36 1.06 18.59
CA HIS A 242 11.08 0.39 18.31
C HIS A 242 11.10 -0.52 17.07
N ALA A 243 12.12 -0.44 16.19
CA ALA A 243 12.26 -1.30 15.01
C ALA A 243 12.20 -2.81 15.33
N GLY A 244 12.57 -3.20 16.56
CA GLY A 244 12.49 -4.57 17.06
C GLY A 244 11.06 -5.10 17.28
N GLN A 245 10.07 -4.21 17.42
CA GLN A 245 8.75 -4.50 18.02
C GLN A 245 7.66 -4.80 16.99
N TYR A 246 7.98 -4.70 15.69
CA TYR A 246 7.05 -4.96 14.60
C TYR A 246 7.75 -5.68 13.44
N TYR A 247 6.94 -6.17 12.52
CA TYR A 247 7.40 -6.68 11.22
C TYR A 247 6.61 -6.04 10.10
N GLN A 248 7.25 -5.97 8.94
CA GLN A 248 6.65 -5.48 7.71
C GLN A 248 6.01 -6.64 6.94
N LEU A 249 4.81 -6.42 6.43
CA LEU A 249 4.10 -7.34 5.53
C LEU A 249 4.44 -6.99 4.07
N GLU A 250 4.44 -8.01 3.22
CA GLU A 250 4.57 -7.82 1.77
C GLU A 250 3.31 -7.13 1.22
N ILE A 251 3.45 -5.97 0.59
CA ILE A 251 2.32 -5.24 0.02
C ILE A 251 2.07 -5.69 -1.41
N GLU A 252 0.86 -6.14 -1.68
CA GLU A 252 0.37 -6.43 -3.04
C GLU A 252 -0.75 -5.46 -3.41
N ILE A 253 -0.68 -4.84 -4.59
CA ILE A 253 -1.76 -3.98 -5.08
C ILE A 253 -2.62 -4.77 -6.06
N PHE A 254 -3.94 -4.75 -5.85
CA PHE A 254 -4.90 -5.37 -6.77
C PHE A 254 -5.92 -4.34 -7.27
N LYS A 255 -6.49 -4.61 -8.44
CA LYS A 255 -7.50 -3.79 -9.10
C LYS A 255 -8.52 -4.71 -9.78
N SER A 256 -9.76 -4.27 -9.88
CA SER A 256 -10.75 -5.00 -10.67
C SER A 256 -10.48 -4.85 -12.17
N SER A 257 -11.12 -5.69 -12.96
CA SER A 257 -11.18 -5.54 -14.43
C SER A 257 -11.68 -4.15 -14.85
N LEU A 258 -12.74 -3.65 -14.21
CA LEU A 258 -13.31 -2.32 -14.45
C LEU A 258 -12.38 -1.18 -14.02
N ASP A 259 -11.70 -1.31 -12.87
CA ASP A 259 -10.71 -0.32 -12.43
C ASP A 259 -9.60 -0.17 -13.46
N ASN A 260 -9.19 -1.27 -14.11
CA ASN A 260 -8.18 -1.22 -15.15
C ASN A 260 -8.64 -0.38 -16.37
N GLU A 261 -9.89 -0.54 -16.79
CA GLU A 261 -10.47 0.26 -17.88
C GLU A 261 -10.61 1.74 -17.47
N LEU A 262 -11.12 1.99 -16.26
CA LEU A 262 -11.31 3.33 -15.73
C LEU A 262 -9.98 4.08 -15.59
N LEU A 263 -8.93 3.42 -15.07
CA LEU A 263 -7.60 3.99 -14.97
C LEU A 263 -7.01 4.29 -16.35
N GLY A 264 -7.30 3.46 -17.36
CA GLY A 264 -6.95 3.74 -18.75
C GLY A 264 -7.62 5.00 -19.29
N MET A 265 -8.93 5.18 -19.02
CA MET A 265 -9.67 6.39 -19.41
C MET A 265 -9.18 7.64 -18.65
N LEU A 266 -8.88 7.51 -17.36
CA LEU A 266 -8.28 8.58 -16.57
C LEU A 266 -6.93 9.00 -17.15
N TRP A 267 -6.09 8.05 -17.53
CA TRP A 267 -4.79 8.35 -18.15
C TRP A 267 -4.93 9.25 -19.37
N ASN A 268 -5.93 9.02 -20.22
CA ASN A 268 -6.20 9.84 -21.41
C ASN A 268 -6.49 11.31 -21.10
N LYS A 269 -6.96 11.62 -19.88
CA LYS A 269 -7.22 13.00 -19.41
C LYS A 269 -6.08 13.58 -18.58
N TYR A 270 -5.41 12.76 -17.77
CA TYR A 270 -4.47 13.22 -16.75
C TYR A 270 -3.00 13.22 -17.19
N TRP A 271 -2.64 12.58 -18.31
CA TRP A 271 -1.24 12.54 -18.79
C TRP A 271 -0.62 13.93 -18.95
N VAL A 272 -1.42 14.94 -19.35
CA VAL A 272 -0.97 16.34 -19.48
C VAL A 272 -0.53 16.90 -18.12
N SER A 273 -1.25 16.59 -17.05
CA SER A 273 -0.88 17.02 -15.69
C SER A 273 0.43 16.37 -15.25
N THR A 274 0.62 15.09 -15.55
CA THR A 274 1.89 14.39 -15.27
C THR A 274 3.07 15.06 -15.99
N LEU A 275 2.89 15.48 -17.23
CA LEU A 275 3.93 16.18 -17.99
C LEU A 275 4.16 17.63 -17.52
N SER A 276 3.14 18.33 -17.03
CA SER A 276 3.28 19.74 -16.60
C SER A 276 3.84 19.90 -15.19
N GLN A 277 3.79 18.85 -14.36
CA GLN A 277 4.27 18.90 -12.97
C GLN A 277 5.80 19.02 -12.86
N SER A 278 6.27 19.79 -11.88
CA SER A 278 7.69 19.87 -11.51
C SER A 278 7.90 19.39 -10.08
N PRO A 279 8.46 18.18 -9.88
CA PRO A 279 8.80 17.66 -8.55
C PRO A 279 9.77 18.58 -7.78
N LEU A 280 10.69 19.24 -8.49
CA LEU A 280 11.66 20.18 -7.91
C LEU A 280 10.99 21.40 -7.25
N ILE A 281 9.84 21.82 -7.75
CA ILE A 281 9.09 22.96 -7.21
C ILE A 281 8.10 22.47 -6.16
N SER A 282 7.28 21.47 -6.50
CA SER A 282 6.21 20.96 -5.64
C SER A 282 6.69 20.27 -4.35
N ASN A 283 7.94 19.82 -4.31
CA ASN A 283 8.55 19.21 -3.12
C ASN A 283 9.80 19.97 -2.63
N ARG A 284 9.93 21.26 -2.97
CA ARG A 284 11.09 22.09 -2.60
C ARG A 284 11.34 22.12 -1.08
N ALA A 285 10.28 22.27 -0.28
CA ALA A 285 10.40 22.33 1.17
C ALA A 285 11.01 21.04 1.75
N TYR A 286 10.59 19.88 1.24
CA TYR A 286 11.17 18.58 1.59
C TYR A 286 12.64 18.46 1.15
N ALA A 287 12.98 18.88 -0.07
CA ALA A 287 14.38 18.83 -0.53
C ALA A 287 15.30 19.70 0.36
N VAL A 288 14.83 20.88 0.77
CA VAL A 288 15.58 21.76 1.68
C VAL A 288 15.73 21.12 3.07
N SER A 289 14.69 20.48 3.60
CA SER A 289 14.78 19.82 4.91
C SER A 289 15.72 18.62 4.89
N GLN A 290 15.74 17.82 3.81
CA GLN A 290 16.70 16.73 3.62
C GLN A 290 18.14 17.23 3.55
N LEU A 291 18.40 18.35 2.87
CA LEU A 291 19.74 18.96 2.83
C LEU A 291 20.18 19.47 4.21
N ALA A 292 19.27 20.08 4.96
CA ALA A 292 19.56 20.52 6.33
C ALA A 292 19.88 19.34 7.26
N ASP A 293 19.12 18.24 7.17
CA ASP A 293 19.38 17.01 7.92
C ASP A 293 20.73 16.37 7.53
N LEU A 294 21.01 16.28 6.22
CA LEU A 294 22.30 15.78 5.73
C LEU A 294 23.48 16.61 6.26
N HIS A 295 23.35 17.94 6.29
CA HIS A 295 24.38 18.80 6.87
C HIS A 295 24.65 18.46 8.34
N GLN A 296 23.60 18.28 9.15
CA GLN A 296 23.72 17.87 10.54
C GLN A 296 24.37 16.47 10.68
N LYS A 297 24.00 15.51 9.83
CA LYS A 297 24.60 14.16 9.80
C LYS A 297 26.08 14.21 9.45
N LEU A 298 26.47 15.00 8.46
CA LEU A 298 27.87 15.21 8.08
C LEU A 298 28.67 15.89 9.19
N SER A 299 28.10 16.87 9.87
CA SER A 299 28.74 17.53 11.03
C SER A 299 29.00 16.55 12.18
N LYS A 300 28.04 15.67 12.49
CA LYS A 300 28.23 14.58 13.46
C LYS A 300 29.27 13.55 12.99
N ALA A 301 29.27 13.19 11.71
CA ALA A 301 30.26 12.26 11.17
C ALA A 301 31.67 12.87 11.21
N GLN A 302 31.82 14.17 10.93
CA GLN A 302 33.09 14.89 10.98
C GLN A 302 33.73 14.78 12.37
N SER A 303 32.97 15.02 13.45
CA SER A 303 33.51 14.92 14.82
C SER A 303 33.93 13.49 15.19
N SER A 304 33.24 12.47 14.67
CA SER A 304 33.62 11.06 14.86
C SER A 304 34.90 10.70 14.09
N VAL A 305 35.07 11.19 12.86
CA VAL A 305 36.23 10.87 12.02
C VAL A 305 37.53 11.41 12.63
N THR A 306 37.53 12.62 13.21
CA THR A 306 38.72 13.18 13.87
C THR A 306 39.21 12.36 15.07
N SER A 307 38.31 11.62 15.72
CA SER A 307 38.65 10.69 16.81
C SER A 307 39.11 9.31 16.34
N THR A 308 38.99 9.00 15.05
CA THR A 308 39.28 7.67 14.51
C THR A 308 40.73 7.59 14.02
N ARG A 309 41.62 6.97 14.80
CA ARG A 309 43.00 6.66 14.34
C ARG A 309 42.97 5.53 13.30
N ALA A 310 43.83 5.63 12.29
CA ALA A 310 44.03 4.54 11.33
C ALA A 310 44.51 3.27 12.06
N ALA A 311 43.80 2.16 11.86
CA ALA A 311 44.20 0.87 12.40
C ALA A 311 45.48 0.38 11.71
N ILE A 312 46.45 -0.08 12.51
CA ILE A 312 47.71 -0.66 12.03
C ILE A 312 47.38 -1.97 11.28
N PRO A 313 47.92 -2.21 10.07
CA PRO A 313 47.65 -3.44 9.34
C PRO A 313 48.19 -4.65 10.11
N VAL A 314 47.33 -5.57 10.53
CA VAL A 314 47.71 -6.87 11.11
C VAL A 314 47.63 -7.96 10.05
N LEU A 315 48.61 -8.87 10.06
CA LEU A 315 48.78 -9.99 9.12
C LEU A 315 47.60 -10.98 9.14
N PRO A 316 47.38 -11.74 8.04
CA PRO A 316 46.12 -12.42 7.75
C PRO A 316 46.05 -13.78 8.44
N GLU A 317 45.72 -13.82 9.73
CA GLU A 317 45.51 -15.10 10.43
C GLU A 317 44.11 -15.27 11.03
N ASN A 318 43.18 -14.34 10.80
CA ASN A 318 41.81 -14.45 11.33
C ASN A 318 40.75 -13.96 10.32
N ALA A 319 40.43 -14.80 9.34
CA ALA A 319 39.38 -14.55 8.35
C ALA A 319 38.01 -14.25 8.99
N ALA A 320 37.68 -14.90 10.13
CA ALA A 320 36.41 -14.69 10.84
C ALA A 320 36.31 -13.33 11.58
N LYS A 321 37.43 -12.67 11.90
CA LYS A 321 37.42 -11.30 12.46
C LYS A 321 37.25 -10.23 11.38
N ARG A 322 37.76 -10.48 10.16
CA ARG A 322 37.58 -9.57 9.01
C ARG A 322 36.12 -9.41 8.60
N GLU A 323 35.34 -10.50 8.52
CA GLU A 323 33.90 -10.40 8.19
C GLU A 323 33.10 -9.55 9.19
N LYS A 324 33.43 -9.64 10.49
CA LYS A 324 32.79 -8.83 11.54
C LYS A 324 33.20 -7.36 11.49
N GLU A 325 34.46 -7.06 11.15
CA GLU A 325 34.95 -5.69 10.99
C GLU A 325 34.49 -5.04 9.68
N ASP A 326 34.39 -5.79 8.59
CA ASP A 326 33.90 -5.28 7.30
C ASP A 326 32.40 -5.00 7.34
N LYS A 327 31.59 -5.83 8.01
CA LYS A 327 30.19 -5.48 8.35
C LYS A 327 30.08 -4.22 9.21
N LYS A 328 31.04 -3.99 10.12
CA LYS A 328 31.09 -2.78 10.96
C LYS A 328 31.52 -1.53 10.16
N LYS A 329 32.29 -1.70 9.08
CA LYS A 329 32.66 -0.64 8.14
C LYS A 329 31.52 -0.26 7.19
N GLU A 330 30.72 -1.22 6.72
CA GLU A 330 29.51 -0.94 5.93
C GLU A 330 28.47 -0.11 6.71
N ASP A 331 28.49 -0.21 8.04
CA ASP A 331 27.56 0.46 8.95
C ASP A 331 28.14 1.76 9.57
N ASN A 332 29.23 2.29 9.01
CA ASN A 332 29.85 3.54 9.46
C ASN A 332 28.91 4.73 9.19
N GLN A 333 28.78 5.66 10.15
CA GLN A 333 27.95 6.86 10.04
C GLN A 333 28.26 7.67 8.78
N LEU A 334 29.52 7.76 8.38
CA LEU A 334 29.90 8.44 7.14
C LEU A 334 29.35 7.72 5.90
N ALA A 335 29.35 6.38 5.88
CA ALA A 335 28.78 5.61 4.77
C ALA A 335 27.26 5.81 4.66
N LYS A 336 26.55 5.90 5.80
CA LYS A 336 25.12 6.26 5.84
C LYS A 336 24.87 7.65 5.26
N SER A 337 25.67 8.65 5.66
CA SER A 337 25.59 10.01 5.11
C SER A 337 25.88 10.06 3.60
N VAL A 338 26.77 9.22 3.07
CA VAL A 338 27.04 9.11 1.63
C VAL A 338 25.84 8.49 0.90
N ARG A 339 25.15 7.50 1.48
CA ARG A 339 23.91 6.95 0.89
C ARG A 339 22.81 8.01 0.85
N ASP A 340 22.65 8.78 1.93
CA ASP A 340 21.67 9.86 2.02
C ASP A 340 21.95 10.97 1.00
N SER A 341 23.21 11.40 0.87
CA SER A 341 23.61 12.41 -0.12
C SER A 341 23.41 11.94 -1.55
N THR A 342 23.75 10.68 -1.83
CA THR A 342 23.54 10.06 -3.14
C THR A 342 22.05 10.03 -3.50
N LYS A 343 21.19 9.66 -2.54
CA LYS A 343 19.74 9.65 -2.74
C LYS A 343 19.20 11.04 -3.09
N ILE A 344 19.58 12.06 -2.32
CA ILE A 344 19.17 13.45 -2.58
C ILE A 344 19.63 13.93 -3.97
N ALA A 345 20.87 13.61 -4.34
CA ALA A 345 21.41 13.97 -5.65
C ALA A 345 20.64 13.29 -6.80
N VAL A 346 20.33 12.00 -6.67
CA VAL A 346 19.56 11.25 -7.67
C VAL A 346 18.14 11.80 -7.83
N GLU A 347 17.45 12.13 -6.74
CA GLU A 347 16.12 12.75 -6.80
C GLU A 347 16.16 14.12 -7.51
N ALA A 348 17.16 14.96 -7.20
CA ALA A 348 17.35 16.24 -7.85
C ALA A 348 17.68 16.09 -9.35
N GLN A 349 18.54 15.12 -9.70
CA GLN A 349 18.89 14.80 -11.09
C GLN A 349 17.68 14.34 -11.89
N HIS A 350 16.85 13.42 -11.37
CA HIS A 350 15.62 13.00 -12.05
C HIS A 350 14.68 14.18 -12.31
N GLY A 351 14.53 15.07 -11.32
CA GLY A 351 13.75 16.29 -11.47
C GLY A 351 14.28 17.19 -12.59
N LEU A 352 15.60 17.36 -12.69
CA LEU A 352 16.24 18.18 -13.72
C LEU A 352 16.15 17.54 -15.11
N ILE A 353 16.41 16.24 -15.22
CA ILE A 353 16.25 15.46 -16.46
C ILE A 353 14.84 15.63 -17.00
N ALA A 354 13.82 15.53 -16.14
CA ALA A 354 12.44 15.75 -16.55
C ALA A 354 12.20 17.16 -17.11
N GLN A 355 12.84 18.20 -16.57
CA GLN A 355 12.73 19.57 -17.12
C GLN A 355 13.48 19.72 -18.44
N THR A 356 14.69 19.16 -18.55
CA THR A 356 15.47 19.20 -19.79
C THR A 356 14.74 18.48 -20.92
N ILE A 357 14.15 17.31 -20.65
CA ILE A 357 13.34 16.59 -21.64
C ILE A 357 12.15 17.44 -22.10
N LYS A 358 11.44 18.09 -21.18
CA LYS A 358 10.33 18.99 -21.55
C LYS A 358 10.80 20.15 -22.40
N ASP A 359 11.91 20.78 -22.05
CA ASP A 359 12.47 21.88 -22.83
C ASP A 359 12.87 21.43 -24.25
N VAL A 360 13.50 20.25 -24.38
CA VAL A 360 13.85 19.68 -25.69
C VAL A 360 12.61 19.35 -26.52
N VAL A 361 11.60 18.73 -25.91
CA VAL A 361 10.40 18.27 -26.64
C VAL A 361 9.50 19.45 -27.03
N PHE A 362 9.29 20.42 -26.14
CA PHE A 362 8.30 21.47 -26.32
C PHE A 362 8.90 22.84 -26.72
N SER A 363 10.14 23.14 -26.32
CA SER A 363 10.74 24.46 -26.56
C SER A 363 11.80 24.49 -27.67
N SER A 364 12.48 23.38 -27.97
CA SER A 364 13.54 23.38 -29.01
C SER A 364 13.05 23.68 -30.42
N ARG A 365 11.78 23.35 -30.74
CA ARG A 365 11.19 23.69 -32.06
C ARG A 365 11.01 25.20 -32.25
N LEU A 366 10.72 25.94 -31.17
CA LEU A 366 10.59 27.40 -31.22
C LEU A 366 11.95 28.07 -31.52
N ARG A 367 13.04 27.54 -30.97
CA ARG A 367 14.39 28.11 -31.19
C ARG A 367 14.87 27.96 -32.64
N HIS A 368 14.52 26.86 -33.31
CA HIS A 368 14.86 26.68 -34.72
C HIS A 368 14.00 27.50 -35.68
N ALA A 369 12.75 27.80 -35.31
CA ALA A 369 11.87 28.67 -36.10
C ALA A 369 12.33 30.14 -36.09
N ASP A 370 12.79 30.66 -34.95
CA ASP A 370 13.31 32.04 -34.85
C ASP A 370 14.66 32.22 -35.57
N LEU A 371 15.50 31.19 -35.61
CA LEU A 371 16.76 31.21 -36.38
C LEU A 371 16.51 31.20 -37.90
N GLY A 372 15.45 30.54 -38.38
CA GLY A 372 15.05 30.57 -39.79
C GLY A 372 14.49 31.92 -40.21
N ALA A 373 13.65 32.54 -39.37
CA ALA A 373 13.06 33.85 -39.67
C ALA A 373 14.07 35.02 -39.62
N THR A 374 15.10 34.92 -38.78
CA THR A 374 16.18 35.93 -38.70
C THR A 374 17.20 35.82 -39.83
N LEU A 375 17.43 34.62 -40.36
CA LEU A 375 18.26 34.42 -41.56
C LEU A 375 17.58 34.89 -42.85
N ASP A 376 16.27 34.70 -43.00
CA ASP A 376 15.53 35.21 -44.17
C ASP A 376 15.40 36.74 -44.18
N ALA A 377 15.33 37.39 -43.01
CA ALA A 377 15.25 38.85 -42.92
C ALA A 377 16.57 39.58 -43.20
N THR A 378 17.71 38.89 -43.17
CA THR A 378 19.04 39.48 -43.44
C THR A 378 19.55 39.22 -44.86
N MET A 379 18.89 38.34 -45.63
CA MET A 379 19.26 37.98 -47.01
C MET A 379 18.49 38.76 -48.09
N VAL A 380 17.60 39.70 -47.71
CA VAL A 380 16.76 40.46 -48.66
C VAL A 380 17.23 41.91 -48.89
N ASP A 381 18.24 42.39 -48.16
CA ASP A 381 18.69 43.80 -48.23
C ASP A 381 20.00 44.04 -49.02
N ASP A 382 20.53 43.02 -49.70
CA ASP A 382 21.65 43.15 -50.64
C ASP A 382 21.25 42.59 -52.03
N SER A 383 20.50 43.37 -52.81
CA SER A 383 20.25 43.16 -54.25
C SER A 383 19.96 44.46 -54.98
#